data_AF-A0A7W9M3X3-F1
#
_entry.id   AF-A0A7W9M3X3-F1
#
_cell.length_a   1.000
_cell.length_b   1.000
_cell.length_c   1.000
_cell.angle_alpha   90.00
_cell.angle_beta   90.00
_cell.angle_gamma   90.00
#
_symmetry.space_group_name_H-M   'P 1'
#
loop_
_entity.id
_entity.type
_entity.pdbx_description
1 polymer ?
#
loop_
_entity_poly.entity_id
_entity_poly.type
_entity_poly.pdbx_seq_one_letter_code
_entity_poly.pdbx_strand_id
1 'polypeptide(L)'
;MAVEKLSVSLPDIVAARARRAAERAGMPLSAWLAEAAEAAADLAEAHAAAQEYAARFGEPDEAELEQIRVRLAEAGVGAIESPEETAARTAALARLLGLPNERRVG
;
A
#
# COMPACT_ATOMS: atom_id res chain seq x y z
N MET A 1 11.04 21.13 -6.55
CA MET A 1 11.93 20.04 -6.11
C MET A 1 12.98 19.81 -7.17
N ALA A 2 14.23 19.57 -6.79
CA ALA A 2 15.27 19.20 -7.73
C ALA A 2 14.99 17.79 -8.25
N VAL A 3 15.09 17.58 -9.57
CA VAL A 3 14.89 16.27 -10.20
C VAL A 3 16.24 15.79 -10.68
N GLU A 4 16.72 14.67 -10.15
CA GLU A 4 17.93 14.02 -10.62
C GLU A 4 17.62 13.08 -11.78
N LYS A 5 18.41 13.16 -12.87
CA LYS A 5 18.21 12.33 -14.04
C LYS A 5 18.96 11.01 -13.87
N LEU A 6 18.22 9.93 -13.65
CA LEU A 6 18.76 8.58 -13.56
C LEU A 6 18.71 7.88 -14.93
N SER A 7 19.82 7.25 -15.34
CA SER A 7 19.84 6.35 -16.51
C SER A 7 20.01 4.92 -16.02
N VAL A 8 19.00 4.07 -16.25
CA VAL A 8 18.97 2.69 -15.76
C VAL A 8 18.63 1.74 -16.90
N SER A 9 19.41 0.68 -17.04
CA SER A 9 19.11 -0.42 -17.95
C SER A 9 18.25 -1.45 -17.22
N LEU A 10 17.10 -1.76 -17.81
CA LEU A 10 16.18 -2.78 -17.29
C LEU A 10 16.13 -3.96 -18.28
N PRO A 11 16.03 -5.20 -17.79
CA PRO A 11 15.72 -6.34 -18.65
C PRO A 11 14.42 -6.07 -19.42
N ASP A 12 14.36 -6.47 -20.69
CA ASP A 12 13.22 -6.18 -21.58
C ASP A 12 11.88 -6.59 -20.98
N ILE A 13 11.84 -7.76 -20.33
CA ILE A 13 10.65 -8.27 -19.67
C ILE A 13 10.16 -7.35 -18.53
N VAL A 14 11.10 -6.74 -17.79
CA VAL A 14 10.79 -5.81 -16.69
C VAL A 14 10.29 -4.50 -17.25
N ALA A 15 10.97 -3.95 -18.27
CA ALA A 15 10.54 -2.72 -18.93
C ALA A 15 9.13 -2.85 -19.54
N ALA A 16 8.83 -3.99 -20.17
CA ALA A 16 7.51 -4.27 -20.73
C ALA A 16 6.43 -4.38 -19.63
N ARG A 17 6.74 -5.00 -18.49
CA ARG A 17 5.82 -5.09 -17.34
C ARG A 17 5.54 -3.72 -16.72
N ALA A 18 6.58 -2.90 -16.53
CA ALA A 18 6.47 -1.55 -15.99
C ALA A 18 5.60 -0.66 -16.88
N ARG A 19 5.78 -0.70 -18.21
CA ARG A 19 4.93 0.03 -19.16
C ARG A 19 3.45 -0.34 -19.02
N ARG A 20 3.14 -1.65 -19.01
CA ARG A 20 1.75 -2.11 -18.83
C ARG A 20 1.16 -1.70 -17.49
N ALA A 21 1.97 -1.63 -16.44
CA ALA A 21 1.52 -1.19 -15.12
C ALA A 21 1.21 0.31 -15.11
N ALA A 22 2.10 1.12 -15.69
CA ALA A 22 1.90 2.56 -15.86
C ALA A 22 0.64 2.87 -16.70
N GLU A 23 0.44 2.14 -17.81
CA GLU A 23 -0.76 2.26 -18.65
C GLU A 23 -2.05 1.95 -17.87
N ARG A 24 -2.07 0.86 -17.08
CA ARG A 24 -3.22 0.52 -16.23
C ARG A 24 -3.51 1.57 -15.16
N ALA A 25 -2.46 2.22 -14.65
CA ALA A 25 -2.56 3.29 -13.68
C ALA A 25 -2.84 4.66 -14.32
N GLY A 26 -2.90 4.75 -15.66
CA GLY A 26 -3.19 6.00 -16.38
C GLY A 26 -2.09 7.05 -16.28
N MET A 27 -0.83 6.64 -16.05
CA MET A 27 0.28 7.56 -15.77
C MET A 27 1.50 7.32 -16.68
N PRO A 28 2.39 8.33 -16.86
CA PRO A 28 3.63 8.15 -17.59
C PRO A 28 4.56 7.12 -16.92
N LEU A 29 5.30 6.35 -17.71
CA LEU A 29 6.24 5.32 -17.19
C LEU A 29 7.22 5.88 -16.16
N SER A 30 7.76 7.08 -16.38
CA SER A 30 8.71 7.71 -15.45
C SER A 30 8.08 8.06 -14.10
N ALA A 31 6.81 8.49 -14.10
CA ALA A 31 6.07 8.78 -12.87
C ALA A 31 5.78 7.48 -12.10
N TRP A 32 5.30 6.46 -12.81
CA TRP A 32 5.06 5.14 -12.23
C TRP A 32 6.34 4.52 -11.64
N LEU A 33 7.48 4.65 -12.33
CA LEU A 33 8.76 4.16 -11.83
C LEU A 33 9.25 4.96 -10.62
N ALA A 34 8.98 6.26 -10.55
CA ALA A 34 9.31 7.06 -9.38
C ALA A 34 8.48 6.62 -8.15
N GLU A 35 7.17 6.46 -8.30
CA GLU A 35 6.29 5.95 -7.24
C GLU A 35 6.69 4.55 -6.79
N ALA A 36 7.03 3.67 -7.74
CA ALA A 36 7.49 2.32 -7.43
C ALA A 36 8.84 2.31 -6.70
N ALA A 37 9.75 3.23 -7.04
CA ALA A 37 11.04 3.37 -6.37
C ALA A 37 10.88 3.93 -4.96
N GLU A 38 9.99 4.91 -4.76
CA GLU A 38 9.64 5.45 -3.44
C GLU A 38 9.06 4.36 -2.53
N ALA A 39 8.03 3.64 -2.99
CA ALA A 39 7.44 2.55 -2.22
C ALA A 39 8.44 1.43 -1.87
N ALA A 40 9.39 1.15 -2.77
CA ALA A 40 10.45 0.17 -2.50
C ALA A 40 11.48 0.69 -1.48
N ALA A 41 11.81 1.98 -1.51
CA ALA A 41 12.70 2.62 -0.54
C ALA A 41 12.07 2.63 0.85
N ASP A 42 10.81 3.06 0.98
CA ASP A 42 10.07 3.06 2.23
C ASP A 42 10.01 1.67 2.87
N LEU A 43 9.76 0.64 2.06
CA LEU A 43 9.74 -0.74 2.53
C LEU A 43 11.13 -1.21 3.00
N ALA A 44 12.19 -0.84 2.27
CA ALA A 44 13.55 -1.17 2.64
C ALA A 44 13.97 -0.49 3.96
N GLU A 45 13.60 0.77 4.14
CA GLU A 45 13.82 1.52 5.38
C GLU A 45 13.03 0.91 6.54
N ALA A 46 11.77 0.54 6.34
CA ALA A 46 10.96 -0.14 7.34
C ALA A 46 11.58 -1.48 7.77
N HIS A 47 12.08 -2.27 6.81
CA HIS A 47 12.79 -3.51 7.11
C HIS A 47 14.11 -3.25 7.87
N ALA A 48 14.88 -2.25 7.48
CA ALA A 48 16.12 -1.90 8.18
C ALA A 48 15.84 -1.46 9.62
N ALA A 49 14.83 -0.60 9.84
CA ALA A 49 14.40 -0.19 11.17
C ALA A 49 13.93 -1.37 12.03
N ALA A 50 13.19 -2.31 11.44
CA ALA A 50 12.78 -3.53 12.13
C ALA A 50 13.98 -4.41 12.52
N GLN A 51 14.97 -4.54 11.65
CA GLN A 51 16.22 -5.28 11.94
C GLN A 51 17.05 -4.59 13.03
N GLU A 52 17.17 -3.26 12.99
CA GLU A 52 17.86 -2.49 14.04
C GLU A 52 17.17 -2.64 15.39
N TYR A 53 15.83 -2.59 15.41
CA TYR A 53 15.05 -2.83 16.60
C TYR A 53 15.30 -4.24 17.15
N ALA A 54 15.19 -5.27 16.31
CA ALA A 54 15.43 -6.66 16.71
C ALA A 54 16.87 -6.88 17.20
N ALA A 55 17.86 -6.25 16.57
CA ALA A 55 19.26 -6.33 17.02
C ALA A 55 19.46 -5.66 18.39
N ARG A 56 18.73 -4.58 18.68
CA ARG A 56 18.86 -3.81 19.92
C ARG A 56 18.07 -4.41 21.09
N PHE A 57 16.90 -4.96 20.83
CA PHE A 57 15.95 -5.38 21.86
C PHE A 57 15.66 -6.89 21.85
N GLY A 58 16.16 -7.62 20.85
CA GLY A 58 15.76 -9.00 20.56
C GLY A 58 14.55 -9.06 19.61
N GLU A 59 14.39 -10.17 18.89
CA GLU A 59 13.10 -10.45 18.25
C GLU A 59 12.05 -10.68 19.33
N PRO A 60 10.84 -10.12 19.16
CA PRO A 60 9.76 -10.40 20.10
C PRO A 60 9.48 -11.89 20.11
N ASP A 61 9.43 -12.48 21.30
CA ASP A 61 9.11 -13.90 21.42
C ASP A 61 7.63 -14.16 21.05
N GLU A 62 7.24 -15.44 20.99
CA GLU A 62 5.89 -15.81 20.56
C GLU A 62 4.80 -15.24 21.49
N ALA A 63 5.10 -15.05 22.77
CA ALA A 63 4.17 -14.46 23.74
C ALA A 63 4.07 -12.94 23.55
N GLU A 64 5.17 -12.26 23.23
CA GLU A 64 5.19 -10.82 22.92
C GLU A 64 4.50 -10.53 21.57
N LEU A 65 4.70 -11.36 20.56
CA LEU A 65 3.97 -11.27 19.29
C LEU A 65 2.47 -11.43 19.49
N GLU A 66 2.04 -12.34 20.36
CA GLU A 66 0.62 -12.51 20.66
C GLU A 66 0.04 -11.28 21.37
N GLN A 67 0.77 -10.69 22.31
CA GLN A 67 0.37 -9.42 22.94
C GLN A 67 0.31 -8.26 21.94
N ILE A 68 1.21 -8.23 20.94
CA ILE A 68 1.16 -7.24 19.86
C ILE A 68 -0.09 -7.44 19.02
N ARG A 69 -0.43 -8.67 18.63
CA ARG A 69 -1.65 -8.99 17.87
C ARG A 69 -2.91 -8.61 18.63
N VAL A 70 -2.97 -8.90 19.93
CA VAL A 70 -4.10 -8.50 20.80
C VAL A 70 -4.26 -6.98 20.79
N ARG A 71 -3.18 -6.22 21.00
CA ARG A 71 -3.23 -4.75 20.98
C ARG A 71 -3.64 -4.17 19.63
N LEU A 72 -3.19 -4.78 18.53
CA LEU A 72 -3.60 -4.39 17.18
C LEU A 72 -5.09 -4.66 16.95
N ALA A 73 -5.59 -5.80 17.40
CA ALA A 73 -7.01 -6.14 17.32
C ALA A 73 -7.88 -5.20 18.19
N GLU A 74 -7.45 -4.87 19.41
CA GLU A 74 -8.10 -3.87 20.28
C GLU A 74 -8.13 -2.48 19.63
N ALA A 75 -7.08 -2.13 18.88
CA ALA A 75 -7.02 -0.89 18.10
C ALA A 75 -7.83 -0.96 16.79
N GLY A 76 -8.49 -2.07 16.48
CA GLY A 76 -9.31 -2.27 15.29
C GLY A 76 -8.53 -2.55 14.00
N VAL A 77 -7.22 -2.81 14.08
CA VAL A 77 -6.39 -3.12 12.92
C VAL A 77 -6.73 -4.52 12.39
N GLY A 78 -7.13 -4.59 11.12
CA GLY A 78 -7.48 -5.86 10.45
C GLY A 78 -8.87 -6.41 10.81
N ALA A 79 -9.69 -5.66 11.55
CA ALA A 79 -11.07 -6.02 11.79
C ALA A 79 -11.84 -6.08 10.47
N ILE A 80 -12.65 -7.14 10.29
CA ILE A 80 -13.57 -7.23 9.15
C ILE A 80 -14.60 -6.13 9.33
N GLU A 81 -14.61 -5.17 8.42
CA GLU A 81 -15.64 -4.13 8.40
C GLU A 81 -17.02 -4.76 8.26
N SER A 82 -17.99 -4.19 8.97
CA SER A 82 -19.36 -4.66 8.84
C SER A 82 -19.90 -4.46 7.42
N PRO A 83 -20.89 -5.25 6.99
CA PRO A 83 -21.56 -5.04 5.69
C PRO A 83 -22.15 -3.63 5.55
N GLU A 84 -22.60 -3.04 6.67
CA GLU A 84 -23.15 -1.68 6.72
C GLU A 84 -22.07 -0.62 6.48
N GLU A 85 -20.92 -0.72 7.16
CA GLU A 85 -19.78 0.18 6.95
C GLU A 85 -19.22 0.06 5.54
N THR A 86 -19.15 -1.17 5.01
CA THR A 86 -18.73 -1.44 3.63
C THR A 86 -19.69 -0.76 2.62
N ALA A 87 -20.99 -0.87 2.83
CA ALA A 87 -22.00 -0.23 1.98
C ALA A 87 -21.92 1.31 2.07
N ALA A 88 -21.75 1.86 3.29
CA ALA A 88 -21.63 3.30 3.52
C ALA A 88 -20.37 3.88 2.86
N ARG A 89 -19.22 3.22 2.99
CA ARG A 89 -17.97 3.61 2.32
C ARG A 89 -18.11 3.54 0.80
N THR A 90 -18.71 2.46 0.28
CA THR A 90 -18.92 2.30 -1.17
C THR A 90 -19.81 3.41 -1.73
N ALA A 91 -20.90 3.76 -1.02
CA ALA A 91 -21.78 4.87 -1.40
C ALA A 91 -21.07 6.23 -1.30
N ALA A 92 -20.24 6.44 -0.28
CA ALA A 92 -19.43 7.66 -0.15
C ALA A 92 -18.42 7.79 -1.28
N LEU A 93 -17.74 6.70 -1.66
CA LEU A 93 -16.81 6.66 -2.78
C LEU A 93 -17.53 6.92 -4.11
N ALA A 94 -18.71 6.33 -4.34
CA ALA A 94 -19.52 6.59 -5.53
C ALA A 94 -19.87 8.09 -5.67
N ARG A 95 -20.22 8.77 -4.56
CA ARG A 95 -20.46 10.23 -4.56
C ARG A 95 -19.21 11.02 -4.93
N LEU A 96 -18.05 10.67 -4.37
CA LEU A 96 -16.78 11.34 -4.68
C LEU A 96 -16.38 11.17 -6.15
N LEU A 97 -16.71 10.03 -6.74
CA LEU A 97 -16.41 9.73 -8.14
C LEU A 97 -17.51 10.19 -9.12
N GLY A 98 -18.59 10.81 -8.63
CA GLY A 98 -19.71 11.27 -9.46
C GLY A 98 -20.52 10.15 -10.11
N LEU A 99 -20.47 8.93 -9.56
CA LEU A 99 -21.21 7.78 -10.08
C LEU A 99 -22.66 7.79 -9.57
N PRO A 100 -23.66 7.49 -10.42
CA PRO A 100 -25.05 7.47 -10.01
C PRO A 100 -25.29 6.35 -8.99
N ASN A 101 -25.88 6.70 -7.85
CA ASN A 101 -26.11 5.80 -6.72
C ASN A 101 -27.36 4.93 -6.99
N GLU A 102 -27.30 4.09 -8.02
CA GLU A 102 -28.41 3.19 -8.37
C GLU A 102 -28.29 1.87 -7.63
N ARG A 103 -28.85 1.86 -6.42
CA ARG A 103 -29.56 0.69 -5.90
C ARG A 103 -30.60 1.16 -4.87
N ARG A 104 -31.69 1.76 -5.37
CA ARG A 104 -32.98 1.64 -4.68
C ARG A 104 -33.49 0.24 -4.97
N VAL A 105 -33.32 -0.64 -4.00
CA VAL A 105 -33.99 -1.93 -3.96
C VAL A 105 -35.46 -1.65 -3.69
N GLY A 106 -36.33 -2.05 -4.62
CA GLY A 106 -37.76 -2.22 -4.39
C GLY A 106 -38.06 -3.57 -3.76
#